data_AF-A0A842SS06-F1
#
_entry.id   AF-A0A842SS06-F1
#
_cell.length_a   1.000
_cell.length_b   1.000
_cell.length_c   1.000
_cell.angle_alpha   90.00
_cell.angle_beta   90.00
_cell.angle_gamma   90.00
#
_symmetry.space_group_name_H-M   'P 1'
#
loop_
_entity.id
_entity.type
_entity.pdbx_description
1 polymer ?
#
loop_
_entity_poly.entity_id
_entity_poly.type
_entity_poly.pdbx_seq_one_letter_code
_entity_poly.pdbx_strand_id
1 'polypeptide(L)'
;MASVIGEREREQREEAVRLLKEQIETEGLLVAEYKEFGEKVSNLGVRRMLHAIMFDSQKHIEVLQAAIDNIMGQDILRGDREELREGLRRHIELEQASIEKAEKVLEYPWLSNTKGLRELIEVWRDDERRHHRSL
;
A
#
# COMPACT_ATOMS: atom_id res chain seq x y z
N MET A 1 -24.92 24.54 23.85
CA MET A 1 -24.25 23.21 23.83
C MET A 1 -23.94 22.71 22.42
N ALA A 2 -24.73 23.05 21.39
CA ALA A 2 -24.41 22.70 19.99
C ALA A 2 -23.08 23.32 19.45
N SER A 3 -22.65 24.48 19.98
CA SER A 3 -21.39 25.16 19.59
C SER A 3 -20.12 24.38 19.97
N VAL A 4 -20.10 23.80 21.17
CA VAL A 4 -18.91 23.14 21.73
C VAL A 4 -18.63 21.79 21.07
N ILE A 5 -19.69 21.10 20.63
CA ILE A 5 -19.58 19.83 19.91
C ILE A 5 -18.99 20.06 18.51
N GLY A 6 -19.40 21.14 17.82
CA GLY A 6 -18.86 21.49 16.50
C GLY A 6 -17.41 21.98 16.54
N GLU A 7 -17.02 22.73 17.56
CA GLU A 7 -15.63 23.19 17.75
C GLU A 7 -14.69 22.02 18.02
N ARG A 8 -15.09 21.08 18.89
CA ARG A 8 -14.27 19.89 19.20
C ARG A 8 -14.08 18.97 18.00
N GLU A 9 -15.13 18.74 17.21
CA GLU A 9 -15.03 17.93 15.98
C GLU A 9 -14.08 18.59 14.97
N ARG A 10 -14.15 19.92 14.85
CA ARG A 10 -13.26 20.68 13.99
C ARG A 10 -11.80 20.56 14.42
N GLU A 11 -11.50 20.75 15.70
CA GLU A 11 -10.15 20.58 16.25
C GLU A 11 -9.61 19.17 16.00
N GLN A 12 -10.44 18.14 16.17
CA GLN A 12 -10.05 16.74 15.89
C GLN A 12 -9.75 16.49 14.41
N ARG A 13 -10.50 17.10 13.49
CA ARG A 13 -10.22 17.01 12.04
C ARG A 13 -8.93 17.72 11.68
N GLU A 14 -8.69 18.91 12.24
CA GLU A 14 -7.45 19.68 12.03
C GLU A 14 -6.22 18.91 12.57
N GLU A 15 -6.35 18.29 13.74
CA GLU A 15 -5.36 17.39 14.33
C GLU A 15 -5.06 16.19 13.42
N ALA A 16 -6.11 15.49 12.96
CA ALA A 16 -5.97 14.33 12.08
C ALA A 16 -5.24 14.70 10.78
N VAL A 17 -5.62 15.81 10.15
CA VAL A 17 -4.92 16.31 8.95
C VAL A 17 -3.45 16.59 9.23
N ARG A 18 -3.12 17.17 10.38
CA ARG A 18 -1.72 17.46 10.72
C ARG A 18 -0.91 16.16 10.86
N LEU A 19 -1.42 15.19 11.61
CA LEU A 19 -0.75 13.89 11.80
C LEU A 19 -0.56 13.14 10.46
N LEU A 20 -1.55 13.18 9.57
CA LEU A 20 -1.44 12.54 8.26
C LEU A 20 -0.37 13.23 7.38
N LYS A 21 -0.24 14.55 7.46
CA LYS A 21 0.82 15.30 6.75
C LYS A 21 2.22 14.97 7.29
N GLU A 22 2.38 14.91 8.61
CA GLU A 22 3.63 14.48 9.26
C GLU A 22 4.02 13.05 8.83
N GLN A 23 3.03 12.16 8.68
CA GLN A 23 3.27 10.82 8.16
C GLN A 23 3.67 10.83 6.67
N ILE A 24 3.05 11.66 5.82
CA ILE A 24 3.47 11.82 4.41
C ILE A 24 4.94 12.28 4.33
N GLU A 25 5.36 13.20 5.18
CA GLU A 25 6.76 13.63 5.25
C GLU A 25 7.69 12.47 5.63
N THR A 26 7.28 11.67 6.62
CA THR A 26 8.03 10.47 7.05
C THR A 26 8.18 9.47 5.91
N GLU A 27 7.09 9.14 5.20
CA GLU A 27 7.13 8.25 4.04
C GLU A 27 8.00 8.82 2.90
N GLY A 28 7.97 10.14 2.70
CA GLY A 28 8.83 10.82 1.73
C GLY A 28 10.32 10.68 2.04
N LEU A 29 10.69 10.75 3.33
CA LEU A 29 12.06 10.50 3.77
C LEU A 29 12.47 9.04 3.53
N LEU A 30 11.59 8.07 3.81
CA LEU A 30 11.84 6.66 3.54
C LEU A 30 12.08 6.40 2.04
N VAL A 31 11.27 6.98 1.16
CA VAL A 31 11.47 6.89 -0.30
C VAL A 31 12.85 7.43 -0.72
N ALA A 32 13.25 8.58 -0.16
CA ALA A 32 14.56 9.16 -0.45
C ALA A 32 15.71 8.27 0.02
N GLU A 33 15.63 7.73 1.25
CA GLU A 33 16.61 6.79 1.78
C GLU A 33 16.74 5.54 0.91
N TYR A 34 15.63 4.91 0.54
CA TYR A 34 15.67 3.70 -0.28
C TYR A 34 16.26 3.95 -1.66
N LYS A 35 16.00 5.11 -2.26
CA LYS A 35 16.61 5.50 -3.53
C LYS A 35 18.14 5.62 -3.39
N GLU A 36 18.61 6.33 -2.36
CA GLU A 36 20.04 6.51 -2.11
C GLU A 36 20.74 5.16 -1.82
N PHE A 37 20.14 4.30 -0.99
CA PHE A 37 20.69 2.97 -0.72
C PHE A 37 20.67 2.09 -1.96
N GLY A 38 19.59 2.13 -2.76
CA GLY A 38 19.44 1.33 -3.98
C GLY A 38 20.52 1.59 -5.03
N GLU A 39 20.98 2.85 -5.14
CA GLU A 39 22.08 3.25 -6.01
C GLU A 39 23.43 2.65 -5.59
N LYS A 40 23.64 2.44 -4.28
CA LYS A 40 24.89 1.91 -3.70
C LYS A 40 24.95 0.37 -3.69
N VAL A 41 23.80 -0.31 -3.74
CA VAL A 41 23.72 -1.77 -3.68
C VAL A 41 24.06 -2.39 -5.04
N SER A 42 25.11 -3.21 -5.11
CA SER A 42 25.50 -3.93 -6.33
C SER A 42 24.66 -5.19 -6.60
N ASN A 43 24.10 -5.81 -5.56
CA ASN A 43 23.27 -7.00 -5.69
C ASN A 43 21.88 -6.64 -6.24
N LEU A 44 21.58 -7.10 -7.47
CA LEU A 44 20.32 -6.79 -8.15
C LEU A 44 19.08 -7.30 -7.40
N GLY A 45 19.17 -8.44 -6.71
CA GLY A 45 18.06 -8.98 -5.91
C GLY A 45 17.74 -8.07 -4.72
N VAL A 46 18.75 -7.63 -3.99
CA VAL A 46 18.58 -6.69 -2.88
C VAL A 46 18.04 -5.35 -3.38
N ARG A 47 18.53 -4.86 -4.53
CA ARG A 47 18.00 -3.62 -5.13
C ARG A 47 16.51 -3.74 -5.48
N ARG A 48 16.06 -4.89 -6.02
CA ARG A 48 14.64 -5.15 -6.29
C ARG A 48 13.79 -5.15 -5.03
N MET A 49 14.32 -5.69 -3.92
CA MET A 49 13.63 -5.64 -2.63
C MET A 49 13.50 -4.22 -2.11
N LEU A 50 14.56 -3.41 -2.18
CA LEU A 50 14.51 -2.00 -1.80
C LEU A 50 13.50 -1.22 -2.65
N HIS A 51 13.40 -1.50 -3.95
CA HIS A 51 12.37 -0.89 -4.79
C HIS A 51 10.95 -1.31 -4.37
N ALA A 52 10.73 -2.58 -4.02
CA ALA A 52 9.42 -3.03 -3.53
C ALA A 52 8.99 -2.27 -2.27
N ILE A 53 9.89 -2.13 -1.30
CA ILE A 53 9.64 -1.38 -0.06
C ILE A 53 9.39 0.11 -0.36
N MET A 54 10.15 0.70 -1.27
CA MET A 54 9.95 2.07 -1.71
C MET A 54 8.56 2.28 -2.35
N PHE A 55 8.08 1.32 -3.16
CA PHE A 55 6.74 1.38 -3.73
C PHE A 55 5.64 1.32 -2.66
N ASP A 56 5.85 0.59 -1.57
CA ASP A 56 4.92 0.58 -0.44
C ASP A 56 4.84 1.95 0.26
N SER A 57 5.98 2.62 0.50
CA SER A 57 5.97 3.99 1.04
C SER A 57 5.27 4.97 0.10
N GLN A 58 5.47 4.85 -1.22
CA GLN A 58 4.75 5.65 -2.20
C GLN A 58 3.24 5.40 -2.16
N LYS A 59 2.82 4.13 -2.08
CA LYS A 59 1.41 3.76 -1.89
C LYS A 59 0.83 4.40 -0.62
N HIS A 60 1.56 4.40 0.49
CA HIS A 60 1.11 5.01 1.73
C HIS A 60 0.89 6.52 1.58
N ILE A 61 1.79 7.23 0.90
CA ILE A 61 1.62 8.67 0.62
C ILE A 61 0.29 8.94 -0.09
N GLU A 62 -0.02 8.18 -1.13
CA GLU A 62 -1.28 8.35 -1.88
C GLU A 62 -2.52 8.04 -1.01
N VAL A 63 -2.47 6.99 -0.19
CA VAL A 63 -3.56 6.64 0.73
C VAL A 63 -3.78 7.73 1.77
N LEU A 64 -2.71 8.27 2.35
CA LEU A 64 -2.77 9.34 3.34
C LEU A 64 -3.29 10.64 2.73
N GLN A 65 -2.89 10.95 1.49
CA GLN A 65 -3.39 12.12 0.77
C GLN A 65 -4.89 11.99 0.47
N ALA A 66 -5.35 10.83 -0.02
CA ALA A 66 -6.77 10.58 -0.23
C ALA A 66 -7.60 10.68 1.06
N ALA A 67 -7.03 10.25 2.21
CA ALA A 67 -7.67 10.42 3.51
C ALA A 67 -7.78 11.90 3.92
N ILE A 68 -6.73 12.71 3.70
CA ILE A 68 -6.76 14.16 3.92
C ILE A 68 -7.85 14.82 3.05
N ASP A 69 -7.88 14.50 1.77
CA ASP A 69 -8.85 15.04 0.82
C ASP A 69 -10.29 14.73 1.26
N ASN A 70 -10.54 13.51 1.72
CA ASN A 70 -11.82 13.10 2.27
C ASN A 70 -12.20 13.88 3.55
N ILE A 71 -11.26 14.05 4.50
CA ILE A 71 -11.48 14.84 5.72
C ILE A 71 -11.82 16.30 5.39
N MET A 72 -11.19 16.85 4.34
CA MET A 72 -11.43 18.19 3.82
C MET A 72 -12.71 18.32 2.96
N GLY A 73 -13.47 17.24 2.81
CA GLY A 73 -14.78 17.25 2.15
C GLY A 73 -14.75 16.97 0.64
N GLN A 74 -13.63 16.50 0.10
CA GLN A 74 -13.59 15.99 -1.27
C GLN A 74 -14.17 14.57 -1.31
N ASP A 75 -15.20 14.35 -2.14
CA ASP A 75 -15.70 13.01 -2.42
C ASP A 75 -14.81 12.35 -3.48
N ILE A 76 -13.78 11.62 -3.01
CA ILE A 76 -12.78 10.92 -3.83
C ILE A 76 -13.38 9.83 -4.73
N LEU A 77 -14.67 9.48 -4.56
CA LEU A 77 -15.37 8.47 -5.37
C LEU A 77 -16.49 9.07 -6.23
N ARG A 78 -16.55 10.40 -6.38
CA ARG A 78 -17.61 11.06 -7.15
C ARG A 78 -17.25 11.13 -8.63
N GLY A 79 -18.01 10.40 -9.47
CA GLY A 79 -17.89 10.47 -10.93
C GLY A 79 -17.45 9.15 -11.56
N ASP A 80 -16.57 8.40 -10.90
CA ASP A 80 -15.91 7.22 -11.50
C ASP A 80 -16.49 5.88 -11.02
N ARG A 81 -17.65 5.89 -10.35
CA ARG A 81 -18.15 4.73 -9.58
C ARG A 81 -18.37 3.46 -10.40
N GLU A 82 -18.81 3.57 -11.65
CA GLU A 82 -19.13 2.40 -12.47
C GLU A 82 -17.87 1.77 -13.08
N GLU A 83 -17.00 2.58 -13.69
CA GLU A 83 -15.72 2.13 -14.24
C GLU A 83 -14.77 1.61 -13.14
N LEU A 84 -14.74 2.30 -11.99
CA LEU A 84 -13.98 1.86 -10.82
C LEU A 84 -14.50 0.52 -10.30
N ARG A 85 -15.82 0.34 -10.20
CA ARG A 85 -16.41 -0.92 -9.70
C ARG A 85 -16.07 -2.09 -10.59
N GLU A 86 -16.15 -1.92 -11.91
CA GLU A 86 -15.80 -2.96 -12.86
C GLU A 86 -14.28 -3.21 -12.91
N GLY A 87 -13.46 -2.16 -12.77
CA GLY A 87 -12.01 -2.28 -12.58
C GLY A 87 -11.63 -3.07 -11.33
N LEU A 88 -12.25 -2.76 -10.19
CA LEU A 88 -12.05 -3.45 -8.92
C LEU A 88 -12.49 -4.92 -8.98
N ARG A 89 -13.63 -5.21 -9.61
CA ARG A 89 -14.09 -6.60 -9.81
C ARG A 89 -13.04 -7.42 -10.56
N ARG A 90 -12.52 -6.89 -11.67
CA ARG A 90 -11.44 -7.55 -12.43
C ARG A 90 -10.16 -7.68 -11.62
N HIS A 91 -9.83 -6.67 -10.83
CA HIS A 91 -8.65 -6.70 -9.96
C HIS A 91 -8.73 -7.86 -8.95
N ILE A 92 -9.85 -7.99 -8.23
CA ILE A 92 -10.11 -9.08 -7.27
C ILE A 92 -9.99 -10.46 -7.93
N GLU A 93 -10.50 -10.62 -9.15
CA GLU A 93 -10.38 -11.87 -9.93
C GLU A 93 -8.92 -12.18 -10.29
N LEU A 94 -8.14 -11.16 -10.67
CA LEU A 94 -6.72 -11.31 -10.98
C LEU A 94 -5.89 -11.63 -9.73
N GLU A 95 -6.19 -11.02 -8.59
CA GLU A 95 -5.55 -11.30 -7.31
C GLU A 95 -5.78 -12.74 -6.87
N GLN A 96 -7.02 -13.25 -6.97
CA GLN A 96 -7.33 -14.64 -6.65
C GLN A 96 -6.50 -15.60 -7.53
N ALA A 97 -6.44 -15.33 -8.83
CA ALA A 97 -5.59 -16.11 -9.74
C ALA A 97 -4.09 -15.96 -9.43
N SER A 98 -3.66 -14.80 -8.90
CA SER A 98 -2.29 -14.52 -8.45
C SER A 98 -1.93 -15.41 -7.24
N ILE A 99 -2.81 -15.44 -6.24
CA ILE A 99 -2.68 -16.25 -5.02
C ILE A 99 -2.57 -17.74 -5.36
N GLU A 100 -3.46 -18.26 -6.22
CA GLU A 100 -3.44 -19.66 -6.64
C GLU A 100 -2.14 -20.04 -7.37
N LYS A 101 -1.59 -19.13 -8.18
CA LYS A 101 -0.30 -19.36 -8.85
C LYS A 101 0.84 -19.38 -7.84
N ALA A 102 0.84 -18.48 -6.86
CA ALA A 102 1.85 -18.47 -5.82
C ALA A 102 1.80 -19.75 -4.97
N GLU A 103 0.61 -20.22 -4.61
CA GLU A 103 0.41 -21.49 -3.89
C GLU A 103 0.95 -22.68 -4.69
N LYS A 104 0.62 -22.79 -5.99
CA LYS A 104 1.17 -23.83 -6.87
C LYS A 104 2.69 -23.78 -6.97
N VAL A 105 3.28 -22.59 -7.02
CA VAL A 105 4.73 -22.44 -7.04
C VAL A 105 5.33 -22.99 -5.74
N LEU A 106 4.75 -22.66 -4.58
CA LEU A 106 5.25 -23.08 -3.26
C LEU A 106 5.20 -24.60 -3.01
N GLU A 107 4.39 -25.34 -3.77
CA GLU A 107 4.32 -26.80 -3.74
C GLU A 107 5.55 -27.48 -4.38
N TYR A 108 6.33 -26.77 -5.19
CA TYR A 108 7.45 -27.40 -5.89
C TYR A 108 8.56 -27.88 -4.95
N PRO A 109 8.96 -29.17 -5.01
CA PRO A 109 9.93 -29.74 -4.06
C PRO A 109 11.27 -29.02 -4.01
N TRP A 110 11.75 -28.48 -5.13
CA TRP A 110 13.05 -27.81 -5.20
C TRP A 110 13.09 -26.48 -4.41
N LEU A 111 11.95 -25.87 -4.11
CA LEU A 111 11.87 -24.68 -3.25
C LEU A 111 12.18 -24.97 -1.79
N SER A 112 12.07 -26.22 -1.34
CA SER A 112 12.48 -26.60 0.02
C SER A 112 13.97 -26.34 0.28
N ASN A 113 14.78 -26.35 -0.78
CA ASN A 113 16.23 -26.14 -0.70
C ASN A 113 16.64 -24.67 -0.93
N THR A 114 15.68 -23.76 -1.19
CA THR A 114 15.96 -22.34 -1.50
C THR A 114 15.12 -21.41 -0.63
N LYS A 115 15.43 -21.38 0.68
CA LYS A 115 14.69 -20.60 1.69
C LYS A 115 14.37 -19.17 1.26
N GLY A 116 15.36 -18.41 0.77
CA GLY A 116 15.14 -17.02 0.36
C GLY A 116 14.17 -16.86 -0.81
N LEU A 117 14.16 -17.81 -1.77
CA LEU A 117 13.21 -17.75 -2.88
C LEU A 117 11.78 -18.09 -2.41
N ARG A 118 11.65 -19.08 -1.52
CA ARG A 118 10.37 -19.40 -0.88
C ARG A 118 9.80 -18.17 -0.15
N GLU A 119 10.62 -17.49 0.65
CA GLU A 119 10.22 -16.28 1.38
C GLU A 119 9.73 -15.17 0.44
N LEU A 120 10.39 -14.97 -0.72
CA LEU A 120 9.95 -13.98 -1.72
C LEU A 120 8.56 -14.30 -2.29
N ILE A 121 8.29 -15.58 -2.58
CA ILE A 121 6.99 -16.02 -3.09
C ILE A 121 5.91 -15.92 -2.00
N GLU A 122 6.24 -16.20 -0.74
CA GLU A 122 5.33 -16.04 0.40
C GLU A 122 4.98 -14.58 0.64
N VAL A 123 5.96 -13.67 0.60
CA VAL A 123 5.74 -12.21 0.70
C VAL A 123 4.79 -11.74 -0.40
N TRP A 124 5.02 -12.13 -1.66
CA TRP A 124 4.12 -11.79 -2.75
C TRP A 124 2.70 -12.32 -2.52
N ARG A 125 2.53 -13.60 -2.22
CA ARG A 125 1.21 -14.21 -1.95
C ARG A 125 0.46 -13.47 -0.84
N ASP A 126 1.17 -13.17 0.25
CA ASP A 126 0.55 -12.57 1.43
C ASP A 126 0.18 -11.10 1.21
N ASP A 127 0.88 -10.42 0.30
CA ASP A 127 0.53 -9.09 -0.21
C ASP A 127 -0.80 -9.12 -0.99
N GLU A 128 -0.94 -10.04 -1.95
CA GLU A 128 -2.18 -10.22 -2.73
C GLU A 128 -3.36 -10.61 -1.83
N ARG A 129 -3.13 -11.48 -0.83
CA ARG A 129 -4.15 -11.82 0.18
C ARG A 129 -4.58 -10.63 1.02
N ARG A 130 -3.68 -9.67 1.26
CA ARG A 130 -4.02 -8.44 1.98
C ARG A 130 -4.91 -7.57 1.11
N HIS A 131 -4.53 -7.34 -0.15
CA HIS A 131 -5.33 -6.53 -1.07
C HIS A 131 -6.72 -7.11 -1.32
N HIS A 132 -6.81 -8.42 -1.57
CA HIS A 132 -8.08 -9.12 -1.77
C HIS A 132 -9.05 -9.01 -0.58
N ARG A 133 -8.55 -8.86 0.66
CA ARG A 133 -9.39 -8.65 1.86
C ARG A 133 -9.81 -7.20 2.07
N SER A 134 -9.12 -6.25 1.44
CA SER A 134 -9.31 -4.81 1.61
C SER A 134 -10.18 -4.18 0.52
N LEU A 135 -10.54 -4.95 -0.52
CA LEU A 135 -11.41 -4.57 -1.64
C LEU A 135 -12.75 -5.30 -1.58
#